data_AF-A0A965JN04-F1
#
_entry.id   AF-A0A965JN04-F1
#
_cell.length_a   1.000
_cell.length_b   1.000
_cell.length_c   1.000
_cell.angle_alpha   90.00
_cell.angle_beta   90.00
_cell.angle_gamma   90.00
#
_symmetry.space_group_name_H-M   'P 1'
#
loop_
_entity.id
_entity.type
_entity.pdbx_description
1 polymer ?
#
loop_
_entity_poly.entity_id
_entity_poly.type
_entity_poly.pdbx_seq_one_letter_code
_entity_poly.pdbx_strand_id
1 'polypeptide(L)'
;MSYQAVIRNTSGALVSSSSVGIQISILQGTATGTAVYTETQNASTNVNGMVSLEIGVGTVITGIFAGINWANGPYFIKTETDPAGGTNYSITGTNELMSVPYALFSANGTPGPAGPQGAQGIQGLTGATGPQGIAGTNGNDGATGPQGIAGTNGNDGAIGPQGVAGSNGTNGTNGTNGTNGTFPPGTVAGEMNYWNGTAWVTVAPGTTGQNLTFCNGVPTWGPCPVVITVGQSYQGGIIAYVLQVGDPGYDASVPHGLIAAPSDQSIGAEWGCYGTEISGADGTAIGTGNQNTIDIMGCNEVGIAARLCGDLVLGGFSDWYLPSKDELNQLYINRVAIGGFANTFYWSSTELANNAAFGQYFGNGPQSANFAGKLNVFNVRAVRAF
;
A
#
# COMPACT_ATOMS: atom_id res chain seq x y z
N MET A 1 7.88 20.71 1.44
CA MET A 1 7.60 19.65 2.44
C MET A 1 6.39 20.07 3.26
N SER A 2 5.27 19.36 3.20
CA SER A 2 4.04 19.75 3.90
C SER A 2 4.21 19.75 5.42
N TYR A 3 3.69 20.77 6.09
CA TYR A 3 3.74 20.94 7.54
C TYR A 3 2.40 21.44 8.08
N GLN A 4 1.89 20.82 9.14
CA GLN A 4 0.68 21.24 9.81
C GLN A 4 0.91 21.31 11.32
N ALA A 5 0.33 22.32 11.96
CA ALA A 5 0.42 22.50 13.40
C ALA A 5 -0.82 23.18 13.96
N VAL A 6 -1.11 22.96 15.25
CA VAL A 6 -2.12 23.71 15.99
C VAL A 6 -1.41 24.76 16.84
N ILE A 7 -1.76 26.03 16.63
CA ILE A 7 -1.12 27.17 17.31
C ILE A 7 -1.88 27.53 18.58
N ARG A 8 -1.15 27.60 19.69
CA ARG A 8 -1.64 28.08 20.99
C ARG A 8 -0.76 29.23 21.46
N ASN A 9 -1.37 30.23 22.07
CA ASN A 9 -0.63 31.34 22.67
C ASN A 9 0.04 30.92 24.00
N THR A 10 0.75 31.84 24.64
CA THR A 10 1.45 31.60 25.91
C THR A 10 0.52 31.27 27.09
N SER A 11 -0.78 31.57 27.00
CA SER A 11 -1.79 31.14 27.99
C SER A 11 -2.43 29.79 27.66
N GLY A 12 -1.96 29.09 26.61
CA GLY A 12 -2.47 27.80 26.16
C GLY A 12 -3.77 27.88 25.34
N ALA A 13 -4.29 29.09 25.09
CA ALA A 13 -5.51 29.30 24.31
C ALA A 13 -5.21 29.14 22.81
N LEU A 14 -6.18 28.61 22.06
CA LEU A 14 -6.06 28.47 20.61
C LEU A 14 -5.97 29.85 19.94
N VAL A 15 -5.02 30.00 19.03
CA VAL A 15 -4.96 31.17 18.13
C VAL A 15 -5.82 30.81 16.92
N SER A 16 -7.12 31.07 16.98
CA SER A 16 -8.08 30.69 15.94
C SER A 16 -8.34 31.82 14.95
N SER A 17 -8.56 31.47 13.68
CA SER A 17 -8.96 32.39 12.59
C SER A 17 -8.10 33.66 12.51
N SER A 18 -6.80 33.56 12.81
CA SER A 18 -5.90 34.70 12.97
C SER A 18 -4.68 34.55 12.07
N SER A 19 -4.12 35.69 11.64
CA SER A 19 -2.84 35.67 10.93
C SER A 19 -1.70 35.45 11.92
N VAL A 20 -0.76 34.59 11.54
CA VAL A 20 0.42 34.23 12.32
C VAL A 20 1.67 34.33 11.45
N GLY A 21 2.75 34.84 12.03
CA GLY A 21 4.07 34.86 11.40
C GLY A 21 4.86 33.65 11.90
N ILE A 22 5.44 32.88 10.99
CA ILE A 22 6.15 31.64 11.33
C ILE A 22 7.53 31.66 10.69
N GLN A 23 8.57 31.48 11.49
CA GLN A 23 9.91 31.16 11.05
C GLN A 23 10.16 29.67 11.22
N ILE A 24 10.69 29.03 10.18
CA ILE A 24 10.99 27.60 10.15
C ILE A 24 12.48 27.46 9.88
N SER A 25 13.18 26.72 10.74
CA SER A 25 14.59 26.38 10.56
C SER A 25 14.79 24.87 10.56
N ILE A 26 15.62 24.38 9.64
CA ILE A 26 16.11 23.00 9.63
C ILE A 26 17.49 23.00 10.28
N LEU A 27 17.61 22.37 11.44
CA LEU A 27 18.86 22.26 12.20
C LEU A 27 19.52 20.91 11.91
N GLN A 28 20.84 20.88 11.79
CA GLN A 28 21.60 19.64 11.61
C GLN A 28 22.25 19.17 12.92
N GLY A 29 22.21 17.86 13.15
CA GLY A 29 22.93 17.16 14.21
C GLY A 29 22.23 17.16 15.57
N THR A 30 21.73 18.31 16.05
CA THR A 30 21.05 18.41 17.36
C THR A 30 19.90 19.43 17.35
N ALA A 31 19.04 19.39 18.37
CA ALA A 31 17.93 20.34 18.55
C ALA A 31 18.36 21.80 18.77
N THR A 32 19.65 22.04 19.04
CA THR A 32 20.28 23.38 19.13
C THR A 32 21.40 23.54 18.11
N GLY A 33 21.44 22.67 17.09
CA GLY A 33 22.44 22.65 16.05
C GLY A 33 22.37 23.85 15.10
N THR A 34 23.32 23.92 14.17
CA THR A 34 23.34 25.00 13.17
C THR A 34 22.17 24.83 12.20
N ALA A 35 21.47 25.94 11.91
CA ALA A 35 20.44 25.96 10.89
C ALA A 35 21.08 25.87 9.50
N VAL A 36 20.79 24.79 8.77
CA VAL A 36 21.21 24.61 7.37
C VAL A 36 20.25 25.27 6.38
N TYR A 37 19.05 25.61 6.85
CA TYR A 37 18.04 26.33 6.10
C TYR A 37 17.09 27.06 7.06
N THR A 38 16.71 28.29 6.71
CA THR A 38 15.71 29.08 7.45
C THR A 38 14.86 29.88 6.47
N GLU A 39 13.55 29.89 6.71
CA GLU A 39 12.57 30.70 5.97
C GLU A 39 11.53 31.31 6.91
N THR A 40 10.83 32.34 6.42
CA THR A 40 9.64 32.90 7.07
C THR A 40 8.42 32.77 6.18
N GLN A 41 7.27 32.55 6.80
CA GLN A 41 5.97 32.50 6.15
C GLN A 41 4.93 33.23 7.00
N ASN A 42 4.00 33.92 6.34
CA ASN A 42 2.79 34.41 6.97
C ASN A 42 1.65 33.47 6.57
N ALA A 43 0.87 33.04 7.56
CA ALA A 43 -0.24 32.14 7.34
C ALA A 43 -1.43 32.50 8.22
N SER A 44 -2.56 31.85 7.98
CA SER A 44 -3.76 32.03 8.78
C SER A 44 -4.15 30.70 9.42
N THR A 45 -4.48 30.74 10.71
CA THR A 45 -5.04 29.58 11.40
C THR A 45 -6.53 29.43 11.08
N ASN A 46 -7.06 28.21 11.12
CA ASN A 46 -8.50 27.98 11.02
C ASN A 46 -9.20 28.11 12.39
N VAL A 47 -10.50 27.80 12.44
CA VAL A 47 -11.32 27.85 13.68
C VAL A 47 -10.78 26.97 14.81
N ASN A 48 -10.02 25.93 14.48
CA ASN A 48 -9.39 25.01 15.44
C ASN A 48 -7.94 25.39 15.75
N GLY A 49 -7.47 26.55 15.30
CA GLY A 49 -6.09 27.01 15.47
C GLY A 49 -5.07 26.29 14.58
N MET A 50 -5.52 25.50 13.59
CA MET A 50 -4.64 24.75 12.71
C MET A 50 -4.08 25.64 11.60
N VAL A 51 -2.77 25.56 11.36
CA VAL A 51 -2.08 26.11 10.19
C VAL A 51 -1.61 24.99 9.27
N SER A 52 -1.61 25.22 7.97
CA SER A 52 -1.05 24.32 6.95
C SER A 52 -0.08 25.11 6.07
N LEU A 53 1.15 24.62 5.96
CA LEU A 53 2.26 25.27 5.27
C LEU A 53 2.97 24.26 4.37
N GLU A 54 3.73 24.77 3.43
CA GLU A 54 4.74 23.99 2.72
C GLU A 54 6.12 24.58 3.04
N ILE A 55 7.00 23.77 3.62
CA ILE A 55 8.38 24.18 3.91
C ILE A 55 9.18 24.17 2.61
N GLY A 56 9.91 25.25 2.35
CA GLY A 56 10.73 25.42 1.14
C GLY A 56 10.17 26.41 0.12
N VAL A 57 8.98 26.98 0.37
CA VAL A 57 8.33 27.98 -0.51
C VAL A 57 8.20 29.36 0.14
N GLY A 58 8.65 29.50 1.39
CA GLY A 58 8.61 30.76 2.13
C GLY A 58 9.66 31.76 1.67
N THR A 59 9.70 32.91 2.36
CA THR A 59 10.76 33.88 2.17
C THR A 59 12.03 33.37 2.86
N VAL A 60 13.01 32.95 2.07
CA VAL A 60 14.26 32.38 2.58
C VAL A 60 15.09 33.45 3.29
N ILE A 61 15.51 33.15 4.53
CA ILE A 61 16.48 33.95 5.27
C ILE A 61 17.90 33.42 5.00
N THR A 62 18.11 32.10 5.09
CA THR A 62 19.41 31.46 4.88
C THR A 62 19.28 30.06 4.30
N GLY A 63 20.31 29.62 3.56
CA GLY A 63 20.42 28.28 3.01
C GLY A 63 19.61 28.07 1.73
N ILE A 64 19.62 26.83 1.23
CA ILE A 64 18.86 26.40 0.04
C ILE A 64 18.16 25.10 0.41
N PHE A 65 16.82 25.10 0.45
CA PHE A 65 16.06 23.92 0.90
C PHE A 65 16.35 22.66 0.07
N ALA A 66 16.39 22.80 -1.25
CA ALA A 66 16.73 21.70 -2.16
C ALA A 66 18.20 21.23 -2.06
N GLY A 67 19.09 22.06 -1.47
CA GLY A 67 20.50 21.75 -1.27
C GLY A 67 20.80 21.04 0.05
N ILE A 68 19.79 20.82 0.90
CA ILE A 68 19.98 20.09 2.16
C ILE A 68 20.33 18.63 1.83
N ASN A 69 21.49 18.16 2.30
CA ASN A 69 21.88 16.76 2.17
C ASN A 69 21.22 15.92 3.26
N TRP A 70 19.98 15.51 3.02
CA TRP A 70 19.16 14.75 3.95
C TRP A 70 19.75 13.39 4.36
N ALA A 71 20.78 12.87 3.66
CA ALA A 71 21.49 11.65 4.05
C ALA A 71 22.47 11.85 5.22
N ASN A 72 22.89 13.10 5.49
CA ASN A 72 23.84 13.44 6.54
C ASN A 72 23.15 13.80 7.89
N GLY A 73 22.02 13.15 8.18
CA GLY A 73 21.22 13.36 9.39
C GLY A 73 21.91 12.87 10.68
N PRO A 74 21.35 13.19 11.87
CA PRO A 74 19.96 13.61 12.11
C PRO A 74 19.66 15.08 11.83
N TYR A 75 18.39 15.40 11.57
CA TYR A 75 17.88 16.75 11.33
C TYR A 75 16.73 17.08 12.25
N PHE A 76 16.56 18.36 12.59
CA PHE A 76 15.50 18.85 13.47
C PHE A 76 14.75 19.99 12.78
N ILE A 77 13.45 20.06 12.98
CA ILE A 77 12.63 21.20 12.60
C ILE A 77 12.40 22.09 13.82
N LYS A 78 12.88 23.33 13.74
CA LYS A 78 12.58 24.39 14.72
C LYS A 78 11.53 25.31 14.11
N THR A 79 10.46 25.55 14.85
CA THR A 79 9.42 26.53 14.48
C THR A 79 9.35 27.63 15.53
N GLU A 80 9.22 28.85 15.05
CA GLU A 80 9.14 30.08 15.84
C GLU A 80 7.92 30.84 15.34
N THR A 81 6.95 31.11 16.20
CA THR A 81 5.65 31.67 15.82
C THR A 81 5.36 32.97 16.58
N ASP A 82 4.96 33.98 15.82
CA ASP A 82 4.37 35.23 16.29
C ASP A 82 2.85 35.12 16.10
N PRO A 83 2.07 34.97 17.20
CA PRO A 83 0.63 34.82 17.12
C PRO A 83 -0.10 36.08 16.63
N ALA A 84 0.59 37.22 16.54
CA ALA A 84 0.04 38.48 16.02
C ALA A 84 0.34 38.70 14.52
N GLY A 85 1.00 37.76 13.85
CA GLY A 85 1.28 37.86 12.41
C GLY A 85 2.56 38.61 12.05
N GLY A 86 3.36 39.03 13.04
CA GLY A 86 4.60 39.77 12.84
C GLY A 86 5.85 38.88 12.87
N THR A 87 6.97 39.47 13.28
CA THR A 87 8.28 38.81 13.43
C THR A 87 8.73 38.72 14.89
N ASN A 88 7.85 39.04 15.84
CA ASN A 88 8.13 38.94 17.27
C ASN A 88 7.78 37.54 17.77
N TYR A 89 8.59 36.56 17.36
CA TYR A 89 8.34 35.15 17.66
C TYR A 89 8.40 34.88 19.16
N SER A 90 7.29 34.39 19.72
CA SER A 90 7.12 34.16 21.16
C SER A 90 6.85 32.69 21.50
N ILE A 91 6.40 31.91 20.52
CA ILE A 91 6.14 30.48 20.66
C ILE A 91 7.26 29.75 19.90
N THR A 92 7.99 28.85 20.56
CA THR A 92 9.09 28.08 19.94
C THR A 92 8.92 26.60 20.21
N GLY A 93 9.17 25.77 19.19
CA GLY A 93 9.22 24.31 19.32
C GLY A 93 10.29 23.71 18.42
N THR A 94 11.00 22.69 18.90
CA THR A 94 11.97 21.93 18.11
C THR A 94 11.65 20.45 18.19
N ASN A 95 11.57 19.78 17.05
CA ASN A 95 11.33 18.33 16.96
C ASN A 95 12.33 17.67 16.02
N GLU A 96 12.74 16.44 16.33
CA GLU A 96 13.58 15.65 15.43
C GLU A 96 12.78 15.13 14.23
N LEU A 97 13.37 15.20 13.04
CA LEU A 97 12.83 14.57 11.85
C LEU A 97 13.28 13.10 11.80
N MET A 98 12.47 12.23 12.39
CA MET A 98 12.71 10.77 12.40
C MET A 98 12.58 10.14 11.01
N SER A 99 11.98 10.85 10.06
CA SER A 99 11.88 10.46 8.66
C SER A 99 11.81 11.69 7.76
N VAL A 100 12.27 11.53 6.52
CA VAL A 100 12.23 12.56 5.47
C VAL A 100 11.77 11.92 4.16
N PRO A 101 11.02 12.61 3.29
CA PRO A 101 10.62 12.10 1.99
C PRO A 101 11.80 11.55 1.18
N TYR A 102 11.64 10.38 0.57
CA TYR A 102 12.72 9.73 -0.20
C TYR A 102 13.27 10.62 -1.32
N ALA A 103 12.43 11.40 -2.00
CA ALA A 103 12.87 12.34 -3.04
C ALA A 103 13.88 13.38 -2.53
N LEU A 104 13.72 13.84 -1.28
CA LEU A 104 14.65 14.77 -0.65
C LEU A 104 15.95 14.04 -0.24
N PHE A 105 15.86 12.78 0.18
CA PHE A 105 17.01 11.94 0.49
C PHE A 105 17.83 11.56 -0.76
N SER A 106 17.18 11.12 -1.83
CA SER A 106 17.82 10.56 -3.03
C SER A 106 18.48 11.61 -3.91
N ALA A 107 18.09 12.89 -3.81
CA ALA A 107 18.72 13.99 -4.54
C ALA A 107 20.22 14.16 -4.22
N ASN A 108 20.66 13.68 -3.05
CA ASN A 108 22.07 13.68 -2.63
C ASN A 108 22.57 12.26 -2.24
N GLY A 109 21.78 11.22 -2.53
CA GLY A 109 22.18 9.83 -2.35
C GLY A 109 23.16 9.40 -3.44
N THR A 110 24.01 8.42 -3.17
CA THR A 110 24.90 7.84 -4.19
C THR A 110 24.07 7.35 -5.39
N PRO A 111 24.38 7.72 -6.64
CA PRO A 111 23.67 7.22 -7.81
C PRO A 111 23.64 5.70 -7.82
N GLY A 112 22.48 5.13 -8.19
CA GLY A 112 22.38 3.69 -8.41
C GLY A 112 23.39 3.24 -9.47
N PRO A 113 23.85 1.97 -9.42
CA PRO A 113 24.79 1.45 -10.41
C PRO A 113 24.23 1.62 -11.84
N ALA A 114 25.11 1.89 -12.80
CA ALA A 114 24.73 1.97 -14.22
C ALA A 114 24.06 0.65 -14.66
N GLY A 115 23.00 0.75 -15.46
CA GLY A 115 22.32 -0.42 -16.01
C GLY A 115 23.27 -1.30 -16.84
N PRO A 116 23.07 -2.63 -16.86
CA PRO A 116 23.92 -3.53 -17.65
C PRO A 116 23.82 -3.21 -19.14
N GLN A 117 24.95 -3.32 -19.86
CA GLN A 117 25.00 -3.20 -21.31
C GLN A 117 24.08 -4.24 -21.97
N GLY A 118 23.30 -3.82 -22.98
CA GLY A 118 22.37 -4.71 -23.69
C GLY A 118 23.08 -5.94 -24.28
N ALA A 119 22.40 -7.09 -24.24
CA ALA A 119 22.95 -8.35 -24.73
C ALA A 119 23.33 -8.27 -26.23
N GLN A 120 24.50 -8.81 -26.58
CA GLN A 120 24.95 -8.91 -27.97
C GLN A 120 23.97 -9.78 -28.76
N GLY A 121 23.57 -9.32 -29.94
CA GLY A 121 22.62 -10.05 -30.80
C GLY A 121 23.09 -11.47 -31.13
N ILE A 122 22.13 -12.40 -31.19
CA ILE A 122 22.39 -13.81 -31.49
C ILE A 122 23.11 -13.97 -32.83
N GLN A 123 24.15 -14.81 -32.85
CA GLN A 123 24.87 -15.17 -34.07
C GLN A 123 23.94 -15.97 -34.99
N GLY A 124 23.85 -15.57 -36.26
CA GLY A 124 23.00 -16.23 -37.26
C GLY A 124 23.34 -17.71 -37.44
N LEU A 125 22.31 -18.53 -37.64
CA LEU A 125 22.44 -19.97 -37.83
C LEU A 125 23.32 -20.30 -39.05
N THR A 126 24.26 -21.23 -38.89
CA THR A 126 25.12 -21.75 -39.95
C THR A 126 24.25 -22.42 -41.03
N GLY A 127 24.41 -22.00 -42.30
CA GLY A 127 23.66 -22.52 -43.43
C GLY A 127 23.88 -24.02 -43.67
N ALA A 128 22.86 -24.71 -44.17
CA ALA A 128 22.88 -26.15 -44.42
C ALA A 128 23.97 -26.55 -45.42
N THR A 129 24.68 -27.65 -45.12
CA THR A 129 25.70 -28.25 -46.00
C THR A 129 25.07 -28.72 -47.31
N GLY A 130 25.63 -28.28 -48.45
CA GLY A 130 25.16 -28.63 -49.78
C GLY A 130 25.33 -30.12 -50.13
N PRO A 131 24.56 -30.67 -51.08
CA PRO A 131 24.63 -32.08 -51.45
C PRO A 131 25.97 -32.44 -52.11
N GLN A 132 26.45 -33.65 -51.84
CA GLN A 132 27.72 -34.18 -52.34
C GLN A 132 27.70 -34.39 -53.87
N GLY A 133 28.75 -33.93 -54.55
CA GLY A 133 28.91 -34.06 -56.00
C GLY A 133 29.16 -35.50 -56.47
N ILE A 134 28.69 -35.80 -57.69
CA ILE A 134 28.87 -37.10 -58.37
C ILE A 134 30.34 -37.35 -58.76
N ALA A 135 30.78 -38.60 -58.67
CA ALA A 135 32.14 -39.03 -58.95
C ALA A 135 32.50 -38.92 -60.45
N GLY A 136 33.66 -38.32 -60.75
CA GLY A 136 34.23 -38.25 -62.10
C GLY A 136 35.00 -39.52 -62.48
N THR A 137 34.94 -39.90 -63.76
CA THR A 137 35.61 -41.06 -64.37
C THR A 137 37.07 -40.76 -64.75
N ASN A 138 37.95 -41.75 -64.61
CA ASN A 138 39.39 -41.71 -64.93
C ASN A 138 39.71 -41.36 -66.39
N GLY A 139 40.86 -40.69 -66.59
CA GLY A 139 41.54 -40.50 -67.87
C GLY A 139 43.07 -40.47 -67.69
N ASN A 140 43.77 -41.17 -68.58
CA ASN A 140 45.14 -41.72 -68.51
C ASN A 140 46.35 -40.76 -68.54
N ASP A 141 47.48 -41.30 -68.04
CA ASP A 141 48.93 -41.01 -68.08
C ASP A 141 49.54 -40.00 -69.07
N GLY A 142 50.65 -39.36 -68.64
CA GLY A 142 51.73 -38.92 -69.54
C GLY A 142 52.81 -37.95 -69.01
N ALA A 143 53.94 -38.51 -68.54
CA ALA A 143 55.35 -38.04 -68.61
C ALA A 143 55.93 -36.90 -67.73
N THR A 144 57.02 -37.25 -67.04
CA THR A 144 57.98 -36.41 -66.29
C THR A 144 58.99 -35.69 -67.20
N GLY A 145 59.39 -34.47 -66.86
CA GLY A 145 60.56 -33.76 -67.43
C GLY A 145 61.60 -33.37 -66.34
N PRO A 146 62.90 -33.25 -66.66
CA PRO A 146 64.02 -33.48 -65.73
C PRO A 146 64.55 -32.26 -64.96
N GLN A 147 65.34 -32.57 -63.93
CA GLN A 147 66.07 -31.69 -62.99
C GLN A 147 67.26 -30.93 -63.63
N GLY A 148 67.53 -29.70 -63.15
CA GLY A 148 68.73 -28.91 -63.48
C GLY A 148 69.51 -28.42 -62.24
N ILE A 149 70.72 -28.98 -62.09
CA ILE A 149 72.02 -28.56 -61.49
C ILE A 149 72.18 -27.42 -60.45
N ALA A 150 73.00 -27.72 -59.42
CA ALA A 150 73.67 -26.83 -58.44
C ALA A 150 74.93 -26.16 -59.04
N GLY A 151 75.58 -25.10 -58.54
CA GLY A 151 75.48 -24.17 -57.40
C GLY A 151 76.72 -23.23 -57.44
N THR A 152 76.79 -22.11 -56.70
CA THR A 152 78.06 -21.39 -56.40
C THR A 152 78.02 -20.68 -55.04
N ASN A 153 79.22 -20.53 -54.43
CA ASN A 153 79.50 -20.19 -53.02
C ASN A 153 79.24 -18.73 -52.60
N GLY A 154 78.73 -18.61 -51.36
CA GLY A 154 79.16 -17.76 -50.23
C GLY A 154 79.56 -16.29 -50.43
N ASN A 155 78.76 -15.38 -49.86
CA ASN A 155 79.18 -14.07 -49.36
C ASN A 155 78.55 -13.82 -47.98
N ASP A 156 79.40 -13.43 -47.03
CA ASP A 156 79.24 -12.78 -45.72
C ASP A 156 77.92 -12.91 -44.92
N GLY A 157 78.08 -13.34 -43.67
CA GLY A 157 76.99 -13.52 -42.71
C GLY A 157 76.21 -12.23 -42.43
N ALA A 158 74.90 -12.28 -42.65
CA ALA A 158 73.99 -11.20 -42.29
C ALA A 158 73.90 -11.04 -40.77
N ILE A 159 73.89 -9.77 -40.35
CA ILE A 159 73.71 -9.28 -38.97
C ILE A 159 72.54 -10.00 -38.30
N GLY A 160 72.76 -10.54 -37.08
CA GLY A 160 71.74 -11.26 -36.33
C GLY A 160 70.47 -10.41 -36.12
N PRO A 161 69.26 -11.02 -36.14
CA PRO A 161 68.01 -10.28 -36.01
C PRO A 161 67.98 -9.50 -34.68
N GLN A 162 67.53 -8.25 -34.76
CA GLN A 162 67.25 -7.42 -33.59
C GLN A 162 66.27 -8.16 -32.65
N GLY A 163 66.61 -8.25 -31.35
CA GLY A 163 65.79 -8.93 -30.35
C GLY A 163 64.35 -8.42 -30.35
N VAL A 164 63.39 -9.33 -30.29
CA VAL A 164 61.96 -9.02 -30.22
C VAL A 164 61.67 -8.07 -29.06
N ALA A 165 60.87 -7.02 -29.32
CA ALA A 165 60.41 -6.12 -28.28
C ALA A 165 59.66 -6.92 -27.19
N GLY A 166 59.97 -6.65 -25.91
CA GLY A 166 59.33 -7.34 -24.78
C GLY A 166 57.81 -7.23 -24.84
N SER A 167 57.12 -8.35 -24.60
CA SER A 167 55.67 -8.42 -24.56
C SER A 167 55.10 -7.45 -23.50
N ASN A 168 54.14 -6.63 -23.88
CA ASN A 168 53.37 -5.81 -22.94
C ASN A 168 52.80 -6.71 -21.82
N GLY A 169 52.87 -6.24 -20.57
CA GLY A 169 52.33 -6.96 -19.42
C GLY A 169 50.85 -7.29 -19.60
N THR A 170 50.46 -8.52 -19.26
CA THR A 170 49.06 -8.96 -19.30
C THR A 170 48.23 -8.14 -18.32
N ASN A 171 47.14 -7.52 -18.80
CA ASN A 171 46.12 -6.94 -17.92
C ASN A 171 45.62 -8.00 -16.93
N GLY A 172 45.51 -7.63 -15.65
CA GLY A 172 45.01 -8.52 -14.61
C GLY A 172 43.64 -9.08 -14.97
N THR A 173 43.41 -10.35 -14.65
CA THR A 173 42.14 -11.03 -14.89
C THR A 173 41.01 -10.31 -14.16
N ASN A 174 39.99 -9.85 -14.89
CA ASN A 174 38.74 -9.38 -14.29
C ASN A 174 38.19 -10.48 -13.37
N GLY A 175 37.78 -10.09 -12.16
CA GLY A 175 37.12 -11.01 -11.22
C GLY A 175 35.91 -11.68 -11.87
N THR A 176 35.64 -12.93 -11.50
CA THR A 176 34.49 -13.69 -12.02
C THR A 176 33.19 -12.92 -11.74
N ASN A 177 32.42 -12.62 -12.79
CA ASN A 177 31.06 -12.12 -12.65
C ASN A 177 30.28 -13.07 -11.74
N GLY A 178 29.62 -12.52 -10.71
CA GLY A 178 28.67 -13.27 -9.90
C GLY A 178 27.60 -13.91 -10.80
N THR A 179 27.08 -15.06 -10.39
CA THR A 179 26.04 -15.77 -11.14
C THR A 179 24.84 -14.86 -11.39
N ASN A 180 24.46 -14.67 -12.67
CA ASN A 180 23.25 -13.96 -13.05
C ASN A 180 22.05 -14.56 -12.31
N GLY A 181 21.36 -13.74 -11.51
CA GLY A 181 20.03 -14.09 -11.02
C GLY A 181 19.11 -14.33 -12.21
N THR A 182 18.46 -15.48 -12.26
CA THR A 182 17.50 -15.82 -13.32
C THR A 182 16.26 -14.95 -13.17
N PHE A 183 16.02 -14.03 -14.12
CA PHE A 183 14.78 -13.27 -14.22
C PHE A 183 13.70 -14.15 -14.88
N PRO A 184 12.48 -14.25 -14.31
CA PRO A 184 11.40 -14.97 -14.97
C PRO A 184 10.95 -14.21 -16.22
N PRO A 185 10.91 -14.84 -17.41
CA PRO A 185 10.41 -14.19 -18.62
C PRO A 185 8.92 -13.89 -18.46
N GLY A 186 8.50 -12.69 -18.89
CA GLY A 186 7.07 -12.37 -19.03
C GLY A 186 6.42 -13.34 -20.03
N THR A 187 5.19 -13.73 -19.74
CA THR A 187 4.40 -14.65 -20.55
C THR A 187 3.49 -13.92 -21.55
N VAL A 188 3.12 -12.67 -21.27
CA VAL A 188 2.30 -11.83 -22.17
C VAL A 188 2.77 -10.37 -22.22
N ALA A 189 2.48 -9.69 -23.34
CA ALA A 189 2.83 -8.30 -23.54
C ALA A 189 2.09 -7.39 -22.55
N GLY A 190 2.82 -6.48 -21.91
CA GLY A 190 2.30 -5.56 -20.89
C GLY A 190 2.48 -6.04 -19.45
N GLU A 191 2.95 -7.28 -19.23
CA GLU A 191 3.39 -7.70 -17.90
C GLU A 191 4.61 -6.90 -17.45
N MET A 192 4.65 -6.62 -16.15
CA MET A 192 5.82 -6.05 -15.50
C MET A 192 6.27 -6.97 -14.37
N ASN A 193 7.58 -7.08 -14.18
CA ASN A 193 8.14 -7.81 -13.05
C ASN A 193 8.76 -6.80 -12.07
N TYR A 194 8.54 -7.00 -10.77
CA TYR A 194 9.20 -6.23 -9.72
C TYR A 194 9.84 -7.16 -8.69
N TRP A 195 10.90 -6.68 -8.04
CA TRP A 195 11.54 -7.41 -6.93
C TRP A 195 10.91 -6.97 -5.62
N ASN A 196 10.34 -7.92 -4.86
CA ASN A 196 9.69 -7.62 -3.58
C ASN A 196 10.63 -7.71 -2.36
N GLY A 197 11.93 -7.95 -2.59
CA GLY A 197 12.92 -8.18 -1.53
C GLY A 197 13.36 -9.64 -1.38
N THR A 198 12.50 -10.60 -1.74
CA THR A 198 12.77 -12.05 -1.61
C THR A 198 12.61 -12.83 -2.92
N ALA A 199 11.75 -12.37 -3.82
CA ALA A 199 11.51 -12.98 -5.12
C ALA A 199 11.12 -11.95 -6.19
N TRP A 200 11.27 -12.35 -7.45
CA TRP A 200 10.65 -11.65 -8.58
C TRP A 200 9.15 -11.95 -8.60
N VAL A 201 8.34 -10.90 -8.73
CA VAL A 201 6.88 -10.97 -8.77
C VAL A 201 6.39 -10.36 -10.08
N THR A 202 5.51 -11.06 -10.79
CA THR A 202 4.87 -10.59 -12.02
C THR A 202 3.57 -9.88 -11.71
N VAL A 203 3.38 -8.70 -12.28
CA VAL A 203 2.13 -7.93 -12.26
C VAL A 203 1.52 -8.01 -13.66
N ALA A 204 0.24 -8.35 -13.69
CA ALA A 204 -0.53 -8.45 -14.92
C ALA A 204 -0.57 -7.12 -15.69
N PRO A 205 -0.81 -7.15 -17.01
CA PRO A 205 -0.97 -5.93 -17.81
C PRO A 205 -2.11 -5.05 -17.31
N GLY A 206 -1.85 -3.75 -17.22
CA GLY A 206 -2.87 -2.74 -16.95
C GLY A 206 -3.81 -2.55 -18.14
N THR A 207 -4.96 -1.94 -17.89
CA THR A 207 -5.87 -1.52 -18.97
C THR A 207 -5.51 -0.12 -19.46
N THR A 208 -5.92 0.21 -20.69
CA THR A 208 -5.63 1.52 -21.30
C THR A 208 -6.20 2.65 -20.44
N GLY A 209 -5.36 3.63 -20.08
CA GLY A 209 -5.75 4.78 -19.26
C GLY A 209 -5.48 4.62 -17.76
N GLN A 210 -5.00 3.46 -17.30
CA GLN A 210 -4.56 3.29 -15.91
C GLN A 210 -3.15 3.85 -15.71
N ASN A 211 -2.96 4.64 -14.65
CA ASN A 211 -1.63 5.02 -14.17
C ASN A 211 -1.08 3.94 -13.25
N LEU A 212 0.22 3.67 -13.31
CA LEU A 212 0.88 2.78 -12.36
C LEU A 212 1.09 3.51 -11.02
N THR A 213 0.54 2.97 -9.95
CA THR A 213 0.63 3.52 -8.58
C THR A 213 1.34 2.51 -7.67
N PHE A 214 2.22 2.98 -6.79
CA PHE A 214 2.83 2.13 -5.76
C PHE A 214 1.99 2.13 -4.50
N CYS A 215 1.48 0.96 -4.13
CA CYS A 215 0.56 0.78 -3.02
C CYS A 215 1.22 -0.10 -1.98
N ASN A 216 1.64 0.49 -0.86
CA ASN A 216 2.42 -0.18 0.18
C ASN A 216 3.66 -0.91 -0.36
N GLY A 217 4.35 -0.31 -1.35
CA GLY A 217 5.53 -0.89 -1.99
C GLY A 217 5.22 -1.87 -3.12
N VAL A 218 3.95 -2.15 -3.41
CA VAL A 218 3.52 -3.02 -4.52
C VAL A 218 3.08 -2.17 -5.72
N PRO A 219 3.72 -2.31 -6.90
CA PRO A 219 3.26 -1.64 -8.12
C PRO A 219 1.90 -2.18 -8.55
N THR A 220 0.92 -1.29 -8.68
CA THR A 220 -0.49 -1.60 -8.96
C THR A 220 -1.02 -0.67 -10.05
N TRP A 221 -1.69 -1.20 -11.07
CA TRP A 221 -2.34 -0.36 -12.09
C TRP A 221 -3.63 0.25 -11.54
N GLY A 222 -3.78 1.57 -11.67
CA GLY A 222 -4.92 2.32 -11.15
C GLY A 222 -4.67 2.93 -9.76
N PRO A 223 -5.71 3.47 -9.10
CA PRO A 223 -5.60 3.97 -7.73
C PRO A 223 -5.23 2.84 -6.77
N CYS A 224 -4.66 3.18 -5.61
CA CYS A 224 -4.35 2.15 -4.64
C CYS A 224 -5.59 1.43 -4.16
N PRO A 225 -5.53 0.08 -4.05
CA PRO A 225 -6.56 -0.64 -3.34
C PRO A 225 -6.63 -0.04 -1.94
N VAL A 226 -7.80 0.44 -1.55
CA VAL A 226 -8.03 0.82 -0.15
C VAL A 226 -7.81 -0.46 0.65
N VAL A 227 -6.79 -0.48 1.50
CA VAL A 227 -6.54 -1.62 2.38
C VAL A 227 -7.60 -1.57 3.48
N ILE A 228 -8.71 -2.26 3.23
CA ILE A 228 -9.81 -2.40 4.16
C ILE A 228 -9.46 -3.56 5.09
N THR A 229 -9.13 -3.25 6.34
CA THR A 229 -8.77 -4.24 7.36
C THR A 229 -9.82 -4.26 8.46
N VAL A 230 -10.20 -5.46 8.90
CA VAL A 230 -11.09 -5.64 10.05
C VAL A 230 -10.54 -4.90 11.28
N GLY A 231 -11.40 -4.16 11.98
CA GLY A 231 -11.06 -3.36 13.16
C GLY A 231 -10.68 -1.90 12.85
N GLN A 232 -10.46 -1.53 11.59
CA GLN A 232 -10.22 -0.13 11.22
C GLN A 232 -11.53 0.67 11.19
N SER A 233 -11.48 1.93 11.63
CA SER A 233 -12.58 2.88 11.46
C SER A 233 -12.82 3.20 9.98
N TYR A 234 -14.04 3.03 9.52
CA TYR A 234 -14.42 3.23 8.12
C TYR A 234 -15.89 3.61 8.01
N GLN A 235 -16.20 4.63 7.20
CA GLN A 235 -17.55 5.10 6.90
C GLN A 235 -18.50 5.13 8.12
N GLY A 236 -18.09 5.80 9.20
CA GLY A 236 -18.92 6.01 10.39
C GLY A 236 -18.95 4.86 11.40
N GLY A 237 -18.30 3.73 11.11
CA GLY A 237 -18.20 2.59 12.01
C GLY A 237 -16.83 1.93 11.99
N ILE A 238 -16.81 0.62 12.28
CA ILE A 238 -15.60 -0.22 12.32
C ILE A 238 -15.80 -1.38 11.35
N ILE A 239 -14.83 -1.65 10.48
CA ILE A 239 -14.90 -2.79 9.55
C ILE A 239 -15.00 -4.07 10.37
N ALA A 240 -16.12 -4.77 10.25
CA ALA A 240 -16.41 -6.00 10.98
C ALA A 240 -16.03 -7.23 10.18
N TYR A 241 -16.19 -7.17 8.86
CA TYR A 241 -15.90 -8.27 7.95
C TYR A 241 -15.67 -7.75 6.53
N VAL A 242 -14.79 -8.41 5.79
CA VAL A 242 -14.58 -8.17 4.36
C VAL A 242 -14.98 -9.45 3.65
N LEU A 243 -15.87 -9.35 2.66
CA LEU A 243 -16.38 -10.53 1.94
C LEU A 243 -15.23 -11.33 1.33
N GLN A 244 -15.36 -12.64 1.39
CA GLN A 244 -14.41 -13.61 0.85
C GLN A 244 -15.01 -14.34 -0.35
N VAL A 245 -14.15 -15.00 -1.13
CA VAL A 245 -14.60 -15.85 -2.26
C VAL A 245 -15.61 -16.87 -1.76
N GLY A 246 -16.81 -16.83 -2.31
CA GLY A 246 -17.92 -17.71 -1.94
C GLY A 246 -19.03 -17.01 -1.14
N ASP A 247 -18.76 -15.82 -0.59
CA ASP A 247 -19.80 -15.02 0.04
C ASP A 247 -20.76 -14.40 -1.00
N PRO A 248 -22.06 -14.30 -0.69
CA PRO A 248 -23.02 -13.56 -1.51
C PRO A 248 -22.56 -12.11 -1.70
N GLY A 249 -22.49 -11.66 -2.95
CA GLY A 249 -22.06 -10.30 -3.28
C GLY A 249 -20.54 -10.08 -3.32
N TYR A 250 -19.72 -11.13 -3.15
CA TYR A 250 -18.27 -11.01 -3.33
C TYR A 250 -17.91 -10.60 -4.76
N ASP A 251 -17.05 -9.58 -4.87
CA ASP A 251 -16.44 -9.12 -6.11
C ASP A 251 -14.93 -9.03 -5.91
N ALA A 252 -14.15 -9.69 -6.77
CA ALA A 252 -12.69 -9.67 -6.69
C ALA A 252 -12.08 -8.29 -7.03
N SER A 253 -12.84 -7.41 -7.69
CA SER A 253 -12.39 -6.10 -8.13
C SER A 253 -12.78 -4.96 -7.18
N VAL A 254 -13.77 -5.18 -6.31
CA VAL A 254 -14.30 -4.18 -5.38
C VAL A 254 -14.46 -4.79 -3.99
N PRO A 255 -13.78 -4.26 -2.96
CA PRO A 255 -13.92 -4.78 -1.61
C PRO A 255 -15.30 -4.40 -1.06
N HIS A 256 -16.09 -5.42 -0.76
CA HIS A 256 -17.38 -5.29 -0.07
C HIS A 256 -17.27 -5.90 1.34
N GLY A 257 -18.20 -5.54 2.23
CA GLY A 257 -18.19 -6.13 3.56
C GLY A 257 -19.23 -5.57 4.52
N LEU A 258 -18.96 -5.79 5.81
CA LEU A 258 -19.78 -5.32 6.91
C LEU A 258 -19.01 -4.30 7.74
N ILE A 259 -19.68 -3.22 8.12
CA ILE A 259 -19.25 -2.25 9.11
C ILE A 259 -20.15 -2.43 10.34
N ALA A 260 -19.56 -2.62 11.52
CA ALA A 260 -20.28 -2.58 12.80
C ALA A 260 -20.29 -1.16 13.37
N ALA A 261 -21.36 -0.82 14.10
CA ALA A 261 -21.38 0.41 14.88
C ALA A 261 -20.25 0.38 15.93
N PRO A 262 -19.65 1.52 16.32
CA PRO A 262 -18.57 1.54 17.33
C PRO A 262 -19.02 1.17 18.74
N SER A 263 -20.32 1.27 19.05
CA SER A 263 -20.91 0.90 20.35
C SER A 263 -22.26 0.20 20.18
N ASP A 264 -22.71 -0.50 21.22
CA ASP A 264 -24.04 -1.11 21.28
C ASP A 264 -25.13 -0.04 21.23
N GLN A 265 -26.19 -0.29 20.47
CA GLN A 265 -27.39 0.57 20.40
C GLN A 265 -28.30 0.35 21.61
N SER A 266 -28.24 -0.84 22.21
CA SER A 266 -28.92 -1.16 23.47
C SER A 266 -28.21 -2.31 24.18
N ILE A 267 -28.33 -2.34 25.51
CA ILE A 267 -27.87 -3.41 26.40
C ILE A 267 -29.02 -4.30 26.90
N GLY A 268 -30.22 -4.14 26.33
CA GLY A 268 -31.41 -4.85 26.77
C GLY A 268 -32.63 -4.42 25.98
N ALA A 269 -32.69 -4.84 24.72
CA ALA A 269 -33.87 -4.66 23.86
C ALA A 269 -34.55 -6.00 23.62
N GLU A 270 -35.88 -5.98 23.51
CA GLU A 270 -36.65 -7.10 22.99
C GLU A 270 -36.45 -7.23 21.47
N TRP A 271 -36.63 -8.43 20.94
CA TRP A 271 -36.59 -8.64 19.48
C TRP A 271 -37.82 -8.00 18.81
N GLY A 272 -38.98 -8.05 19.48
CA GLY A 272 -40.25 -7.46 19.04
C GLY A 272 -41.22 -8.44 18.42
N CYS A 273 -42.42 -7.99 18.07
CA CYS A 273 -43.40 -8.75 17.27
C CYS A 273 -43.76 -10.13 17.85
N TYR A 274 -43.82 -10.27 19.18
CA TYR A 274 -44.10 -11.55 19.80
C TYR A 274 -45.48 -12.08 19.39
N GLY A 275 -45.56 -13.37 19.05
CA GLY A 275 -46.78 -14.05 18.61
C GLY A 275 -47.11 -13.84 17.13
N THR A 276 -46.31 -13.06 16.40
CA THR A 276 -46.46 -12.84 14.95
C THR A 276 -45.27 -13.43 14.21
N GLU A 277 -45.53 -14.23 13.18
CA GLU A 277 -44.52 -14.68 12.21
C GLU A 277 -44.38 -13.62 11.12
N ILE A 278 -43.15 -13.25 10.80
CA ILE A 278 -42.82 -12.15 9.90
C ILE A 278 -42.27 -12.73 8.60
N SER A 279 -43.08 -12.66 7.54
CA SER A 279 -42.66 -13.13 6.23
C SER A 279 -41.43 -12.35 5.74
N GLY A 280 -40.35 -13.06 5.41
CA GLY A 280 -39.11 -12.48 4.89
C GLY A 280 -38.01 -12.26 5.95
N ALA A 281 -38.33 -12.34 7.24
CA ALA A 281 -37.35 -12.16 8.31
C ALA A 281 -36.57 -13.44 8.69
N ASP A 282 -36.68 -14.52 7.91
CA ASP A 282 -36.02 -15.82 8.14
C ASP A 282 -34.66 -15.97 7.43
N GLY A 283 -34.22 -14.92 6.71
CA GLY A 283 -32.92 -14.89 6.05
C GLY A 283 -31.76 -15.09 7.04
N THR A 284 -30.91 -16.09 6.80
CA THR A 284 -29.77 -16.38 7.67
C THR A 284 -28.45 -15.83 7.14
N ALA A 285 -28.29 -15.81 5.81
CA ALA A 285 -27.02 -15.58 5.13
C ALA A 285 -26.49 -14.15 5.29
N ILE A 286 -25.20 -13.96 5.01
CA ILE A 286 -24.59 -12.63 4.87
C ILE A 286 -25.34 -11.83 3.80
N GLY A 287 -25.70 -10.58 4.10
CA GLY A 287 -26.46 -9.69 3.22
C GLY A 287 -27.99 -9.75 3.40
N THR A 288 -28.52 -10.69 4.18
CA THR A 288 -29.98 -10.78 4.42
C THR A 288 -30.48 -9.91 5.56
N GLY A 289 -29.59 -9.45 6.46
CA GLY A 289 -30.01 -8.74 7.68
C GLY A 289 -30.73 -7.42 7.44
N ASN A 290 -30.40 -6.72 6.34
CA ASN A 290 -31.08 -5.47 5.98
C ASN A 290 -32.55 -5.71 5.65
N GLN A 291 -32.83 -6.69 4.78
CA GLN A 291 -34.20 -7.03 4.40
C GLN A 291 -34.99 -7.55 5.61
N ASN A 292 -34.41 -8.45 6.41
CA ASN A 292 -35.04 -8.91 7.65
C ASN A 292 -35.40 -7.73 8.56
N THR A 293 -34.49 -6.76 8.73
CA THR A 293 -34.73 -5.59 9.57
C THR A 293 -35.91 -4.78 9.05
N ILE A 294 -35.98 -4.54 7.74
CA ILE A 294 -37.10 -3.85 7.09
C ILE A 294 -38.42 -4.57 7.37
N ASP A 295 -38.44 -5.90 7.23
CA ASP A 295 -39.65 -6.71 7.43
C ASP A 295 -40.11 -6.66 8.91
N ILE A 296 -39.17 -6.73 9.86
CA ILE A 296 -39.47 -6.64 11.30
C ILE A 296 -40.03 -5.27 11.69
N MET A 297 -39.52 -4.19 11.09
CA MET A 297 -40.00 -2.83 11.39
C MET A 297 -41.47 -2.61 11.00
N GLY A 298 -42.06 -3.50 10.18
CA GLY A 298 -43.48 -3.51 9.84
C GLY A 298 -44.42 -3.73 11.04
N CYS A 299 -43.94 -4.28 12.16
CA CYS A 299 -44.77 -4.51 13.35
C CYS A 299 -45.15 -3.25 14.14
N ASN A 300 -44.59 -2.08 13.79
CA ASN A 300 -44.86 -0.79 14.46
C ASN A 300 -44.63 -0.76 15.99
N GLU A 301 -43.82 -1.67 16.51
CA GLU A 301 -43.44 -1.70 17.92
C GLU A 301 -42.19 -0.83 18.14
N VAL A 302 -42.20 -0.02 19.20
CA VAL A 302 -41.10 0.93 19.51
C VAL A 302 -40.09 0.29 20.47
N GLY A 303 -38.81 0.63 20.31
CA GLY A 303 -37.74 0.16 21.21
C GLY A 303 -37.25 -1.27 20.96
N ILE A 304 -37.78 -1.95 19.94
CA ILE A 304 -37.34 -3.28 19.54
C ILE A 304 -35.98 -3.23 18.82
N ALA A 305 -35.25 -4.35 18.83
CA ALA A 305 -33.90 -4.46 18.28
C ALA A 305 -33.78 -3.97 16.83
N ALA A 306 -34.75 -4.32 15.96
CA ALA A 306 -34.74 -3.89 14.56
C ALA A 306 -34.89 -2.37 14.41
N ARG A 307 -35.75 -1.72 15.20
CA ARG A 307 -35.94 -0.25 15.15
C ARG A 307 -34.74 0.50 15.68
N LEU A 308 -34.09 -0.01 16.72
CA LEU A 308 -32.86 0.58 17.26
C LEU A 308 -31.73 0.64 16.23
N CYS A 309 -31.70 -0.30 15.27
CA CYS A 309 -30.76 -0.30 14.17
C CYS A 309 -31.29 0.45 12.95
N GLY A 310 -32.52 0.19 12.51
CA GLY A 310 -33.10 0.74 11.28
C GLY A 310 -33.40 2.24 11.33
N ASP A 311 -33.68 2.79 12.51
CA ASP A 311 -33.87 4.24 12.69
C ASP A 311 -32.54 4.96 13.02
N LEU A 312 -31.41 4.24 13.09
CA LEU A 312 -30.13 4.79 13.51
C LEU A 312 -29.53 5.68 12.42
N VAL A 313 -29.14 6.89 12.82
CA VAL A 313 -28.26 7.77 12.03
C VAL A 313 -26.94 7.93 12.77
N LEU A 314 -25.88 7.36 12.20
CA LEU A 314 -24.55 7.34 12.83
C LEU A 314 -23.46 7.56 11.78
N GLY A 315 -22.53 8.48 12.10
CA GLY A 315 -21.41 8.81 11.21
C GLY A 315 -21.82 9.42 9.86
N GLY A 316 -23.04 9.98 9.77
CA GLY A 316 -23.61 10.50 8.52
C GLY A 316 -24.36 9.47 7.67
N PHE A 317 -24.50 8.23 8.16
CA PHE A 317 -25.15 7.12 7.46
C PHE A 317 -26.45 6.72 8.18
N SER A 318 -27.47 6.36 7.39
CA SER A 318 -28.82 6.01 7.86
C SER A 318 -29.30 4.65 7.34
N ASP A 319 -28.37 3.83 6.82
CA ASP A 319 -28.58 2.51 6.25
C ASP A 319 -28.10 1.39 7.21
N TRP A 320 -28.20 1.66 8.51
CA TRP A 320 -27.89 0.70 9.57
C TRP A 320 -29.02 -0.30 9.75
N TYR A 321 -28.68 -1.54 10.09
CA TYR A 321 -29.64 -2.63 10.26
C TYR A 321 -29.19 -3.64 11.32
N LEU A 322 -30.13 -4.47 11.77
CA LEU A 322 -29.85 -5.55 12.71
C LEU A 322 -29.26 -6.74 11.93
N PRO A 323 -28.05 -7.24 12.26
CA PRO A 323 -27.38 -8.25 11.47
C PRO A 323 -28.18 -9.55 11.42
N SER A 324 -28.17 -10.25 10.28
CA SER A 324 -28.64 -11.64 10.21
C SER A 324 -27.81 -12.53 11.11
N LYS A 325 -28.26 -13.77 11.33
CA LYS A 325 -27.53 -14.76 12.11
C LYS A 325 -26.08 -14.96 11.62
N ASP A 326 -25.84 -15.03 10.31
CA ASP A 326 -24.49 -15.29 9.80
C ASP A 326 -23.63 -14.01 9.82
N GLU A 327 -24.23 -12.83 9.65
CA GLU A 327 -23.54 -11.54 9.85
C GLU A 327 -23.14 -11.34 11.31
N LEU A 328 -24.03 -11.69 12.25
CA LEU A 328 -23.73 -11.64 13.69
C LEU A 328 -22.60 -12.60 14.06
N ASN A 329 -22.50 -13.74 13.38
CA ASN A 329 -21.38 -14.66 13.55
C ASN A 329 -20.06 -14.04 13.12
N GLN A 330 -20.04 -13.26 12.03
CA GLN A 330 -18.85 -12.53 11.61
C GLN A 330 -18.43 -11.47 12.63
N LEU A 331 -19.41 -10.79 13.25
CA LEU A 331 -19.14 -9.88 14.37
C LEU A 331 -18.52 -10.63 15.55
N TYR A 332 -19.04 -11.81 15.91
CA TYR A 332 -18.47 -12.64 16.99
C TYR A 332 -17.03 -13.09 16.70
N ILE A 333 -16.77 -13.61 15.50
CA ILE A 333 -15.43 -14.06 15.08
C ILE A 333 -14.43 -12.89 15.18
N ASN A 334 -14.83 -11.70 14.75
CA ASN A 334 -13.98 -10.51 14.69
C ASN A 334 -14.11 -9.58 15.91
N ARG A 335 -14.81 -10.00 16.97
CA ARG A 335 -15.19 -9.15 18.11
C ARG A 335 -14.02 -8.47 18.83
N VAL A 336 -12.85 -9.09 18.82
CA VAL A 336 -11.64 -8.53 19.45
C VAL A 336 -11.12 -7.33 18.65
N ALA A 337 -11.14 -7.43 17.32
CA ALA A 337 -10.70 -6.35 16.44
C ALA A 337 -11.73 -5.22 16.37
N ILE A 338 -13.02 -5.55 16.40
CA ILE A 338 -14.11 -4.56 16.42
C ILE A 338 -14.18 -3.83 17.77
N GLY A 339 -14.06 -4.58 18.87
CA GLY A 339 -14.10 -4.06 20.23
C GLY A 339 -15.50 -3.74 20.75
N GLY A 340 -15.59 -3.51 22.06
CA GLY A 340 -16.80 -3.00 22.73
C GLY A 340 -17.95 -4.00 22.93
N PHE A 341 -17.72 -5.31 22.76
CA PHE A 341 -18.72 -6.34 23.03
C PHE A 341 -18.66 -6.85 24.48
N ALA A 342 -19.83 -7.05 25.09
CA ALA A 342 -19.96 -7.73 26.38
C ALA A 342 -20.08 -9.26 26.22
N ASN A 343 -19.75 -10.01 27.28
CA ASN A 343 -19.94 -11.47 27.31
C ASN A 343 -21.42 -11.83 27.59
N THR A 344 -22.29 -11.44 26.68
CA THR A 344 -23.75 -11.60 26.76
C THR A 344 -24.34 -12.01 25.41
N PHE A 345 -25.66 -12.20 25.35
CA PHE A 345 -26.37 -12.43 24.10
C PHE A 345 -26.56 -11.13 23.32
N TYR A 346 -26.43 -11.25 22.00
CA TYR A 346 -26.76 -10.22 21.02
C TYR A 346 -27.85 -10.73 20.09
N TRP A 347 -28.79 -9.86 19.74
CA TRP A 347 -29.85 -10.18 18.78
C TRP A 347 -29.31 -10.25 17.34
N SER A 348 -29.78 -11.24 16.58
CA SER A 348 -29.79 -11.16 15.12
C SER A 348 -31.19 -10.79 14.62
N SER A 349 -31.32 -10.40 13.36
CA SER A 349 -32.60 -10.16 12.69
C SER A 349 -33.25 -11.42 12.14
N THR A 350 -32.64 -12.60 12.33
CA THR A 350 -33.17 -13.86 11.81
C THR A 350 -34.25 -14.40 12.74
N GLU A 351 -35.48 -14.42 12.27
CA GLU A 351 -36.61 -15.07 12.92
C GLU A 351 -36.50 -16.60 12.83
N LEU A 352 -36.90 -17.32 13.88
CA LEU A 352 -37.08 -18.77 13.83
C LEU A 352 -38.57 -19.14 13.77
N ALA A 353 -39.39 -18.46 14.57
CA ALA A 353 -40.81 -18.70 14.70
C ALA A 353 -41.52 -17.44 15.23
N ASN A 354 -42.84 -17.47 15.28
CA ASN A 354 -43.66 -16.36 15.78
C ASN A 354 -43.30 -15.89 17.21
N ASN A 355 -42.65 -16.73 18.02
CA ASN A 355 -42.28 -16.45 19.41
C ASN A 355 -40.76 -16.49 19.66
N ALA A 356 -39.94 -16.82 18.66
CA ALA A 356 -38.51 -17.07 18.83
C ALA A 356 -37.68 -16.49 17.68
N ALA A 357 -36.50 -15.98 18.00
CA ALA A 357 -35.53 -15.46 17.05
C ALA A 357 -34.12 -15.90 17.41
N PHE A 358 -33.15 -15.74 16.51
CA PHE A 358 -31.77 -16.12 16.78
C PHE A 358 -31.05 -15.03 17.57
N GLY A 359 -30.30 -15.47 18.58
CA GLY A 359 -29.29 -14.67 19.26
C GLY A 359 -27.96 -15.42 19.34
N GLN A 360 -26.87 -14.68 19.51
CA GLN A 360 -25.53 -15.25 19.68
C GLN A 360 -24.91 -14.78 20.98
N TYR A 361 -24.35 -15.72 21.74
CA TYR A 361 -23.64 -15.39 22.98
C TYR A 361 -22.18 -15.05 22.69
N PHE A 362 -21.75 -13.84 23.01
CA PHE A 362 -20.42 -13.32 22.66
C PHE A 362 -19.30 -13.76 23.62
N GLY A 363 -19.63 -14.46 24.70
CA GLY A 363 -18.64 -15.01 25.63
C GLY A 363 -17.93 -16.27 25.09
N ASN A 364 -18.66 -17.18 24.41
CA ASN A 364 -18.09 -18.41 23.84
C ASN A 364 -18.65 -18.79 22.45
N GLY A 365 -19.50 -17.95 21.84
CA GLY A 365 -19.92 -18.05 20.45
C GLY A 365 -21.16 -18.87 20.06
N PRO A 366 -21.85 -19.63 20.93
CA PRO A 366 -22.98 -20.43 20.49
C PRO A 366 -24.11 -19.52 20.02
N GLN A 367 -24.70 -19.91 18.90
CA GLN A 367 -25.94 -19.35 18.42
C GLN A 367 -27.08 -20.23 18.92
N SER A 368 -28.10 -19.62 19.51
CA SER A 368 -29.26 -20.35 20.01
C SER A 368 -30.53 -19.60 19.70
N ALA A 369 -31.50 -20.32 19.18
CA ALA A 369 -32.90 -19.88 19.15
C ALA A 369 -33.70 -20.45 20.33
N ASN A 370 -33.18 -21.47 21.03
CA ASN A 370 -33.88 -22.16 22.11
C ASN A 370 -33.92 -21.38 23.45
N PHE A 371 -33.12 -20.32 23.59
CA PHE A 371 -33.09 -19.44 24.77
C PHE A 371 -33.57 -18.02 24.47
N ALA A 372 -34.17 -17.79 23.31
CA ALA A 372 -34.35 -16.48 22.71
C ALA A 372 -35.81 -16.26 22.33
N GLY A 373 -36.69 -16.33 23.34
CA GLY A 373 -38.05 -15.84 23.18
C GLY A 373 -37.99 -14.35 22.81
N LYS A 374 -38.83 -13.90 21.88
CA LYS A 374 -38.78 -12.51 21.37
C LYS A 374 -38.93 -11.43 22.48
N LEU A 375 -39.50 -11.80 23.62
CA LEU A 375 -39.64 -10.98 24.84
C LEU A 375 -38.37 -10.93 25.72
N ASN A 376 -37.33 -11.71 25.41
CA ASN A 376 -36.07 -11.62 26.14
C ASN A 376 -35.35 -10.33 25.76
N VAL A 377 -34.58 -9.79 26.69
CA VAL A 377 -33.79 -8.58 26.45
C VAL A 377 -32.33 -8.94 26.23
N PHE A 378 -31.81 -8.64 25.03
CA PHE A 378 -30.41 -8.85 24.66
C PHE A 378 -29.78 -7.55 24.16
N ASN A 379 -28.45 -7.57 24.03
CA ASN A 379 -27.72 -6.44 23.45
C ASN A 379 -27.97 -6.34 21.95
N VAL A 380 -27.82 -5.12 21.43
CA VAL A 380 -28.05 -4.82 20.03
C VAL A 380 -26.84 -4.07 19.49
N ARG A 381 -26.24 -4.59 18.42
CA ARG A 381 -25.18 -3.95 17.66
C ARG A 381 -25.59 -3.87 16.20
N ALA A 382 -25.77 -2.66 15.70
CA ALA A 382 -26.11 -2.38 14.32
C ALA A 382 -24.92 -2.63 13.40
N VAL A 383 -25.23 -3.04 12.17
CA VAL A 383 -24.27 -3.16 11.08
C VAL A 383 -24.76 -2.41 9.85
N ARG A 384 -23.88 -2.13 8.91
CA ARG A 384 -24.21 -1.68 7.55
C ARG A 384 -23.28 -2.37 6.55
N ALA A 385 -23.72 -2.50 5.30
CA ALA A 385 -22.90 -3.03 4.22
C ALA A 385 -22.10 -1.91 3.53
N PHE A 386 -20.96 -2.22 2.94
CA PHE A 386 -20.19 -1.32 2.08
C PHE A 386 -19.67 -2.02 0.83
#